data_AF-A0A381X025-F1
#
_entry.id   AF-A0A381X025-F1
#
_cell.length_a   1.000
_cell.length_b   1.000
_cell.length_c   1.000
_cell.angle_alpha   90.00
_cell.angle_beta   90.00
_cell.angle_gamma   90.00
#
_symmetry.space_group_name_H-M   'P 1'
#
loop_
_entity.id
_entity.type
_entity.pdbx_description
1 polymer ?
#
loop_
_entity_poly.entity_id
_entity_poly.type
_entity_poly.pdbx_seq_one_letter_code
_entity_poly.pdbx_strand_id
1 'polypeptide(L)'
;MKKFSSEIELRGHLIDSLILTKVFDGIMDHDGSFEVLDIQVGKRKKDESYAKLLVTGKNAKNLDIILNYVYRQGATSRIQKNAVLKVSTKNMVMPDNFYSTTNNPTQIFLTNKWINVENMMMDKCIVVKGKKAICVPIRQVKKGDKIVIGENGVRIIPPERPREGMNVFEFMGSGSSSERPTQHIAKKVAEDIRRTK
;
A
#
# COMPACT_ATOMS: atom_id res chain seq x y z
N MET A 1 -18.42 -10.44 19.96
CA MET A 1 -17.44 -10.26 18.86
C MET A 1 -17.33 -11.57 18.10
N LYS A 2 -17.48 -11.57 16.77
CA LYS A 2 -17.22 -12.77 15.95
C LYS A 2 -15.77 -13.20 16.19
N LYS A 3 -15.53 -14.51 16.35
CA LYS A 3 -14.28 -15.06 16.91
C LYS A 3 -13.00 -14.67 16.15
N PHE A 4 -13.12 -14.24 14.89
CA PHE A 4 -12.02 -13.83 14.01
C PHE A 4 -12.40 -12.59 13.19
N SER A 5 -12.59 -11.44 13.86
CA SER A 5 -12.91 -10.17 13.20
C SER A 5 -11.94 -9.05 13.58
N SER A 6 -11.67 -8.14 12.64
CA SER A 6 -10.82 -6.96 12.84
C SER A 6 -11.40 -5.73 12.15
N GLU A 7 -11.31 -4.57 12.80
CA GLU A 7 -11.74 -3.29 12.23
C GLU A 7 -10.60 -2.63 11.44
N ILE A 8 -10.92 -2.20 10.23
CA ILE A 8 -10.03 -1.46 9.34
C ILE A 8 -10.64 -0.14 8.92
N GLU A 9 -9.76 0.81 8.60
CA GLU A 9 -10.09 2.15 8.12
C GLU A 9 -9.35 2.44 6.82
N LEU A 10 -10.06 3.04 5.88
CA LEU A 10 -9.58 3.48 4.57
C LEU A 10 -9.81 4.99 4.46
N ARG A 11 -8.81 5.71 3.95
CA ARG A 11 -8.89 7.16 3.68
C ARG A 11 -8.29 7.47 2.32
N GLY A 12 -8.87 8.45 1.64
CA GLY A 12 -8.43 8.94 0.33
C GLY A 12 -9.54 8.87 -0.70
N HIS A 13 -9.19 8.82 -1.98
CA HIS A 13 -10.17 8.79 -3.06
C HIS A 13 -10.68 7.36 -3.33
N LEU A 14 -11.44 6.84 -2.37
CA LEU A 14 -11.79 5.41 -2.27
C LEU A 14 -12.62 4.89 -3.45
N ILE A 15 -13.55 5.70 -3.96
CA ILE A 15 -14.48 5.34 -5.05
C ILE A 15 -13.77 5.47 -6.40
N ASP A 16 -13.27 6.67 -6.72
CA ASP A 16 -12.63 6.96 -8.01
C ASP A 16 -11.42 6.06 -8.30
N SER A 17 -10.64 5.75 -7.27
CA SER A 17 -9.45 4.89 -7.40
C SER A 17 -9.78 3.39 -7.37
N LEU A 18 -11.06 3.02 -7.26
CA LEU A 18 -11.56 1.66 -7.08
C LEU A 18 -10.91 0.93 -5.89
N ILE A 19 -10.40 1.66 -4.89
CA ILE A 19 -9.75 1.07 -3.72
C ILE A 19 -10.78 0.27 -2.94
N LEU A 20 -11.98 0.83 -2.74
CA LEU A 20 -13.04 0.16 -1.99
C LEU A 20 -13.48 -1.13 -2.69
N THR A 21 -13.64 -1.09 -4.02
CA THR A 21 -13.97 -2.26 -4.84
C THR A 21 -12.89 -3.34 -4.72
N LYS A 22 -11.61 -2.98 -4.92
CA LYS A 22 -10.49 -3.93 -4.77
C LYS A 22 -10.40 -4.55 -3.38
N VAL A 23 -10.73 -3.78 -2.34
CA VAL A 23 -10.77 -4.27 -0.96
C VAL A 23 -11.91 -5.26 -0.78
N PHE A 24 -13.12 -4.96 -1.25
CA PHE A 24 -14.25 -5.88 -1.16
C PHE A 24 -13.99 -7.16 -1.94
N ASP A 25 -13.51 -7.06 -3.18
CA ASP A 25 -13.18 -8.20 -4.03
C ASP A 25 -12.13 -9.08 -3.35
N GLY A 26 -11.03 -8.49 -2.86
CA GLY A 26 -9.99 -9.27 -2.19
C GLY A 26 -10.42 -9.90 -0.87
N ILE A 27 -11.37 -9.31 -0.13
CA ILE A 27 -11.96 -9.96 1.05
C ILE A 27 -12.78 -11.18 0.62
N MET A 28 -13.58 -11.07 -0.45
CA MET A 28 -14.41 -12.16 -0.96
C MET A 28 -13.58 -13.27 -1.60
N ASP A 29 -12.56 -12.94 -2.39
CA ASP A 29 -11.62 -13.88 -3.03
C ASP A 29 -10.84 -14.72 -2.00
N HIS A 30 -10.59 -14.15 -0.83
CA HIS A 30 -9.98 -14.83 0.31
C HIS A 30 -11.02 -15.39 1.29
N ASP A 31 -12.23 -15.69 0.83
CA ASP A 31 -13.23 -16.44 1.59
C ASP A 31 -13.65 -15.73 2.90
N GLY A 32 -13.50 -14.41 2.93
CA GLY A 32 -13.85 -13.53 4.03
C GLY A 32 -15.23 -12.89 3.86
N SER A 33 -15.67 -12.22 4.91
CA SER A 33 -16.87 -11.37 4.87
C SER A 33 -16.53 -10.00 5.46
N PHE A 34 -17.25 -8.97 5.02
CA PHE A 34 -17.10 -7.64 5.55
C PHE A 34 -18.45 -7.03 5.91
N GLU A 35 -18.42 -6.08 6.84
CA GLU A 35 -19.55 -5.24 7.23
C GLU A 35 -19.09 -3.78 7.18
N VAL A 36 -19.84 -2.93 6.49
CA VAL A 36 -19.56 -1.50 6.42
C VAL A 36 -20.12 -0.85 7.68
N LEU A 37 -19.24 -0.36 8.56
CA LEU A 37 -19.63 0.25 9.83
C LEU A 37 -19.90 1.76 9.68
N ASP A 38 -19.08 2.44 8.88
CA ASP A 38 -19.22 3.86 8.59
C ASP A 38 -18.65 4.15 7.20
N ILE A 39 -19.29 5.06 6.46
CA ILE A 39 -18.80 5.52 5.17
C ILE A 39 -19.15 7.00 4.99
N GLN A 40 -18.13 7.78 4.70
CA GLN A 40 -18.27 9.20 4.41
C GLN A 40 -17.69 9.45 3.02
N VAL A 41 -18.56 9.86 2.10
CA VAL A 41 -18.17 10.10 0.71
C VAL A 41 -17.86 11.58 0.54
N GLY A 42 -16.66 11.87 0.01
CA GLY A 42 -16.28 13.22 -0.37
C GLY A 42 -17.29 13.83 -1.36
N LYS A 43 -17.70 15.08 -1.12
CA LYS A 43 -18.78 15.72 -1.91
C LYS A 43 -18.28 16.29 -3.24
N ARG A 44 -17.01 16.69 -3.28
CA ARG A 44 -16.36 17.30 -4.45
C ARG A 44 -15.23 16.41 -4.95
N LYS A 45 -14.82 16.64 -6.19
CA LYS A 45 -13.75 15.88 -6.87
C LYS A 45 -12.48 15.75 -6.02
N LYS A 46 -12.08 16.77 -5.26
CA LYS A 46 -10.84 16.76 -4.43
C LYS A 46 -11.05 16.34 -2.98
N ASP A 47 -12.28 16.08 -2.57
CA ASP A 47 -12.57 15.70 -1.19
C ASP A 47 -12.20 14.22 -1.00
N GLU A 48 -11.51 13.91 0.10
CA GLU A 48 -11.23 12.53 0.47
C GLU A 48 -12.50 11.85 1.00
N SER A 49 -12.63 10.57 0.71
CA SER A 49 -13.62 9.68 1.31
C SER A 49 -12.99 8.89 2.45
N TYR A 50 -13.83 8.47 3.39
CA TYR A 50 -13.49 7.62 4.52
C TYR A 50 -14.41 6.42 4.55
N ALA A 51 -13.87 5.24 4.83
CA ALA A 51 -14.65 4.04 5.05
C ALA A 51 -14.09 3.26 6.23
N LYS A 52 -15.00 2.75 7.07
CA LYS A 52 -14.70 1.89 8.20
C LYS A 52 -15.38 0.54 7.98
N LEU A 53 -14.60 -0.53 8.00
CA LEU A 53 -15.08 -1.88 7.71
C LEU A 53 -14.73 -2.81 8.87
N LEU A 54 -15.65 -3.72 9.21
CA LEU A 54 -15.38 -4.88 10.03
C LEU A 54 -15.13 -6.08 9.12
N VAL A 55 -13.90 -6.58 9.08
CA VAL A 55 -13.51 -7.75 8.29
C VAL A 55 -13.57 -8.98 9.17
N THR A 56 -14.21 -10.05 8.70
CA THR A 56 -14.35 -11.33 9.39
C THR A 56 -13.77 -12.46 8.55
N GLY A 57 -12.84 -13.21 9.14
CA GLY A 57 -12.27 -14.43 8.54
C GLY A 57 -12.90 -15.71 9.12
N LYS A 58 -12.73 -16.83 8.40
CA LYS A 58 -13.14 -18.17 8.86
C LYS A 58 -12.34 -18.65 10.08
N ASN A 59 -11.06 -18.29 10.14
CA ASN A 59 -10.13 -18.59 11.23
C ASN A 59 -9.05 -17.51 11.31
N ALA A 60 -8.18 -17.55 12.32
CA ALA A 60 -7.13 -16.55 12.52
C ALA A 60 -6.16 -16.43 11.33
N LYS A 61 -5.72 -17.56 10.76
CA LYS A 61 -4.80 -17.57 9.62
C LYS A 61 -5.44 -16.94 8.37
N ASN A 62 -6.73 -17.22 8.13
CA ASN A 62 -7.46 -16.63 7.02
C ASN A 62 -7.64 -15.11 7.22
N LEU A 63 -7.98 -14.69 8.44
CA LEU A 63 -8.09 -13.27 8.76
C LEU A 63 -6.77 -12.55 8.50
N ASP A 64 -5.62 -13.12 8.88
CA ASP A 64 -4.31 -12.52 8.61
C ASP A 64 -4.03 -12.40 7.11
N ILE A 65 -4.39 -13.40 6.30
CA ILE A 65 -4.26 -13.34 4.84
C ILE A 65 -5.08 -12.19 4.26
N ILE A 66 -6.36 -12.09 4.66
CA ILE A 66 -7.26 -11.03 4.20
C ILE A 66 -6.73 -9.66 4.63
N LEU A 67 -6.34 -9.50 5.89
CA LEU A 67 -5.82 -8.24 6.41
C LEU A 67 -4.54 -7.81 5.67
N ASN A 68 -3.63 -8.73 5.39
CA ASN A 68 -2.42 -8.44 4.64
C ASN A 68 -2.73 -7.96 3.22
N TYR A 69 -3.72 -8.54 2.56
CA TYR A 69 -4.17 -8.06 1.25
C TYR A 69 -4.75 -6.65 1.36
N VAL A 70 -5.64 -6.41 2.32
CA VAL A 70 -6.36 -5.15 2.45
C VAL A 70 -5.44 -4.00 2.88
N TYR A 71 -4.44 -4.24 3.73
CA TYR A 71 -3.41 -3.26 4.08
C TYR A 71 -2.54 -2.87 2.87
N ARG A 72 -2.28 -3.80 1.94
CA ARG A 72 -1.59 -3.47 0.68
C ARG A 72 -2.40 -2.56 -0.23
N GLN A 73 -3.73 -2.57 -0.11
CA GLN A 73 -4.60 -1.62 -0.82
C GLN A 73 -4.69 -0.26 -0.12
N GLY A 74 -3.99 -0.05 1.00
CA GLY A 74 -3.95 1.22 1.74
C GLY A 74 -4.89 1.27 2.95
N ALA A 75 -5.51 0.16 3.34
CA ALA A 75 -6.23 0.09 4.60
C ALA A 75 -5.27 0.20 5.79
N THR A 76 -5.81 0.64 6.91
CA THR A 76 -5.10 0.73 8.19
C THR A 76 -5.93 0.09 9.28
N SER A 77 -5.30 -0.44 10.32
CA SER A 77 -6.05 -0.89 11.50
C SER A 77 -6.51 0.33 12.33
N ARG A 78 -7.72 0.26 12.88
CA ARG A 78 -8.23 1.26 13.83
C ARG A 78 -7.33 1.39 15.07
N ILE A 79 -6.80 0.25 15.53
CA ILE A 79 -5.82 0.24 16.63
C ILE A 79 -4.45 0.53 16.00
N GLN A 80 -4.04 1.79 16.04
CA GLN A 80 -2.70 2.19 15.59
C GLN A 80 -1.64 1.61 16.52
N LYS A 81 -1.18 0.40 16.18
CA LYS A 81 -0.05 -0.24 16.84
C LYS A 81 1.25 0.32 16.26
N ASN A 82 2.24 0.54 17.11
CA ASN A 82 3.57 0.87 16.63
C ASN A 82 4.11 -0.25 15.73
N ALA A 83 4.89 0.13 14.72
CA ALA A 83 5.63 -0.80 13.90
C ALA A 83 6.54 -1.67 14.79
N VAL A 84 6.46 -2.98 14.57
CA VAL A 84 7.28 -3.94 15.32
C VAL A 84 8.66 -3.96 14.68
N LEU A 85 9.69 -3.77 15.50
CA LEU A 85 11.08 -3.73 15.03
C LEU A 85 11.83 -4.93 15.57
N LYS A 86 12.57 -5.62 14.70
CA LYS A 86 13.48 -6.70 15.07
C LYS A 86 14.89 -6.37 14.60
N VAL A 87 15.86 -6.67 15.45
CA VAL A 87 17.28 -6.40 15.17
C VAL A 87 17.82 -7.46 14.22
N SER A 88 18.53 -7.02 13.18
CA SER A 88 19.26 -7.93 12.30
C SER A 88 20.44 -8.59 13.03
N THR A 89 20.53 -9.93 12.94
CA THR A 89 21.55 -10.74 13.63
C THR A 89 22.90 -10.73 12.91
N LYS A 90 22.93 -10.52 11.59
CA LYS A 90 24.12 -10.57 10.74
C LYS A 90 24.03 -9.53 9.62
N ASN A 91 25.17 -9.14 9.07
CA ASN A 91 25.20 -8.32 7.85
C ASN A 91 24.48 -9.06 6.72
N MET A 92 23.75 -8.32 5.90
CA MET A 92 23.00 -8.81 4.75
C MET A 92 21.91 -9.85 5.07
N VAL A 93 21.44 -9.91 6.32
CA VAL A 93 20.37 -10.84 6.74
C VAL A 93 19.20 -10.04 7.32
N MET A 94 18.00 -10.28 6.80
CA MET A 94 16.77 -9.72 7.36
C MET A 94 16.20 -10.67 8.43
N PRO A 95 15.53 -10.15 9.46
CA PRO A 95 14.81 -10.99 10.41
C PRO A 95 13.63 -11.70 9.74
N ASP A 96 13.20 -12.81 10.33
CA ASP A 96 11.96 -13.48 9.92
C ASP A 96 10.76 -12.52 9.99
N ASN A 97 9.82 -12.72 9.07
CA ASN A 97 8.61 -11.91 8.94
C ASN A 97 8.90 -10.42 8.69
N PHE A 98 10.01 -10.06 8.06
CA PHE A 98 10.26 -8.68 7.64
C PHE A 98 9.17 -8.18 6.68
N TYR A 99 8.85 -6.89 6.77
CA TYR A 99 7.94 -6.27 5.82
C TYR A 99 8.66 -6.05 4.48
N SER A 100 8.18 -6.70 3.42
CA SER A 100 8.67 -6.48 2.06
C SER A 100 7.99 -5.26 1.43
N THR A 101 8.77 -4.27 1.04
CA THR A 101 8.26 -3.01 0.50
C THR A 101 7.67 -3.15 -0.90
N THR A 102 6.70 -2.30 -1.21
CA THR A 102 6.21 -2.06 -2.57
C THR A 102 6.94 -0.86 -3.19
N ASN A 103 6.58 -0.50 -4.43
CA ASN A 103 7.05 0.72 -5.09
C ASN A 103 6.25 1.98 -4.68
N ASN A 104 5.16 1.84 -3.94
CA ASN A 104 4.31 2.96 -3.54
C ASN A 104 4.90 3.72 -2.34
N PRO A 105 4.60 5.02 -2.16
CA PRO A 105 4.94 5.72 -0.93
C PRO A 105 4.40 5.00 0.31
N THR A 106 5.25 4.81 1.31
CA THR A 106 4.90 4.08 2.55
C THR A 106 5.24 4.91 3.77
N GLN A 107 4.41 4.80 4.79
CA GLN A 107 4.62 5.38 6.11
C GLN A 107 4.62 4.29 7.18
N ILE A 108 5.39 4.52 8.24
CA ILE A 108 5.38 3.67 9.43
C ILE A 108 4.98 4.46 10.66
N PHE A 109 4.23 3.84 11.56
CA PHE A 109 3.77 4.42 12.81
C PHE A 109 4.78 4.08 13.91
N LEU A 110 5.49 5.10 14.41
CA LEU A 110 6.46 4.98 15.47
C LEU A 110 6.30 6.14 16.45
N THR A 111 6.37 5.86 17.75
CA THR A 111 6.32 6.90 18.80
C THR A 111 5.12 7.84 18.64
N ASN A 112 3.95 7.26 18.38
CA ASN A 112 2.68 7.98 18.21
C ASN A 112 2.65 8.95 17.01
N LYS A 113 3.49 8.74 15.99
CA LYS A 113 3.55 9.56 14.78
C LYS A 113 3.77 8.69 13.53
N TRP A 114 3.16 9.11 12.43
CA TRP A 114 3.44 8.56 11.11
C TRP A 114 4.72 9.18 10.55
N ILE A 115 5.65 8.34 10.12
CA ILE A 115 6.95 8.72 9.55
C ILE A 115 7.02 8.20 8.12
N ASN A 116 7.35 9.08 7.18
CA ASN A 116 7.57 8.70 5.78
C ASN A 116 8.82 7.81 5.66
N VAL A 117 8.71 6.76 4.85
CA VAL A 117 9.86 5.95 4.48
C VAL A 117 10.57 6.62 3.30
N GLU A 118 11.84 6.94 3.48
CA GLU A 118 12.68 7.54 2.44
C GLU A 118 13.17 6.46 1.44
N ASN A 119 13.43 6.88 0.20
CA ASN A 119 14.01 6.06 -0.88
C ASN A 119 13.20 4.80 -1.24
N MET A 120 11.87 4.91 -1.27
CA MET A 120 10.97 3.79 -1.56
C MET A 120 11.33 3.07 -2.87
N MET A 121 11.36 1.74 -2.78
CA MET A 121 11.55 0.82 -3.88
C MET A 121 10.95 -0.53 -3.48
N MET A 122 10.47 -1.30 -4.46
CA MET A 122 9.96 -2.64 -4.18
C MET A 122 11.06 -3.62 -3.76
N ASP A 123 10.66 -4.71 -3.11
CA ASP A 123 11.50 -5.86 -2.75
C ASP A 123 12.68 -5.53 -1.81
N LYS A 124 12.44 -4.62 -0.87
CA LYS A 124 13.39 -4.20 0.16
C LYS A 124 12.78 -4.26 1.54
N CYS A 125 13.58 -3.98 2.56
CA CYS A 125 13.11 -3.83 3.93
C CYS A 125 13.17 -2.38 4.39
N ILE A 126 12.44 -2.08 5.46
CA ILE A 126 12.44 -0.76 6.09
C ILE A 126 13.35 -0.82 7.32
N VAL A 127 14.44 -0.06 7.30
CA VAL A 127 15.37 0.10 8.43
C VAL A 127 15.05 1.40 9.17
N VAL A 128 14.96 1.32 10.50
CA VAL A 128 14.68 2.46 11.37
C VAL A 128 15.97 2.90 12.07
N LYS A 129 16.40 4.14 11.81
CA LYS A 129 17.58 4.76 12.44
C LYS A 129 17.15 6.02 13.18
N GLY A 130 17.04 5.92 14.50
CA GLY A 130 16.54 7.00 15.35
C GLY A 130 15.09 7.35 14.99
N LYS A 131 14.86 8.55 14.43
CA LYS A 131 13.54 9.04 14.00
C LYS A 131 13.29 8.92 12.49
N LYS A 132 14.20 8.31 11.74
CA LYS A 132 14.07 8.15 10.28
C LYS A 132 13.81 6.69 9.90
N ALA A 133 13.01 6.51 8.86
CA ALA A 133 12.74 5.22 8.23
C ALA A 133 13.28 5.25 6.80
N ILE A 134 14.09 4.27 6.42
CA ILE A 134 14.75 4.21 5.11
C ILE A 134 14.50 2.85 4.50
N CYS A 135 14.15 2.83 3.21
CA CYS A 135 14.05 1.61 2.42
C CYS A 135 15.46 1.14 2.01
N VAL A 136 15.86 -0.05 2.45
CA VAL A 136 17.23 -0.57 2.32
C VAL A 136 17.24 -1.95 1.66
N PRO A 137 18.06 -2.17 0.61
CA PRO A 137 18.20 -3.49 0.00
C PRO A 137 18.97 -4.45 0.93
N ILE A 138 18.74 -5.75 0.76
CA ILE A 138 19.37 -6.80 1.59
C ILE A 138 20.88 -6.61 1.76
N ARG A 139 21.61 -6.30 0.68
CA ARG A 139 23.06 -6.14 0.67
C ARG A 139 23.58 -4.99 1.55
N GLN A 140 22.72 -4.04 1.91
CA GLN A 140 23.09 -2.88 2.72
C GLN A 140 22.66 -3.01 4.20
N VAL A 141 21.95 -4.08 4.55
CA VAL A 141 21.58 -4.37 5.94
C VAL A 141 22.83 -4.69 6.76
N LYS A 142 23.00 -4.03 7.91
CA LYS A 142 24.08 -4.28 8.85
C LYS A 142 23.56 -5.01 10.10
N LYS A 143 24.42 -5.80 10.72
CA LYS A 143 24.16 -6.37 12.05
C LYS A 143 23.82 -5.23 13.02
N GLY A 144 22.73 -5.37 13.76
CA GLY A 144 22.25 -4.34 14.69
C GLY A 144 21.20 -3.39 14.09
N ASP A 145 20.97 -3.38 12.77
CA ASP A 145 19.91 -2.56 12.18
C ASP A 145 18.53 -3.01 12.69
N LYS A 146 17.68 -2.04 13.04
CA LYS A 146 16.29 -2.27 13.45
C LYS A 146 15.42 -2.31 12.21
N ILE A 147 14.87 -3.47 11.87
CA ILE A 147 14.06 -3.70 10.67
C ILE A 147 12.60 -3.87 11.06
N VAL A 148 11.70 -3.27 10.28
CA VAL A 148 10.25 -3.43 10.44
C VAL A 148 9.83 -4.85 10.08
N ILE A 149 9.08 -5.49 10.97
CA ILE A 149 8.50 -6.83 10.78
C ILE A 149 6.97 -6.79 10.88
N GLY A 150 6.32 -7.67 10.13
CA GLY A 150 4.86 -7.72 9.99
C GLY A 150 4.27 -6.47 9.35
N GLU A 151 2.95 -6.34 9.39
CA GLU A 151 2.23 -5.22 8.76
C GLU A 151 1.68 -4.21 9.78
N ASN A 152 1.89 -4.47 11.07
CA ASN A 152 1.46 -3.56 12.14
C ASN A 152 2.14 -2.20 12.00
N GLY A 153 1.34 -1.14 12.04
CA GLY A 153 1.87 0.22 11.96
C GLY A 153 2.51 0.56 10.60
N VAL A 154 2.20 -0.17 9.53
CA VAL A 154 2.62 0.17 8.16
C VAL A 154 1.41 0.65 7.38
N ARG A 155 1.54 1.76 6.66
CA ARG A 155 0.51 2.33 5.79
C ARG A 155 1.09 2.62 4.43
N ILE A 156 0.52 2.00 3.40
CA ILE A 156 0.82 2.32 2.00
C ILE A 156 -0.09 3.45 1.56
N ILE A 157 0.46 4.42 0.83
CA ILE A 157 -0.30 5.48 0.16
C ILE A 157 -0.30 5.12 -1.33
N PRO A 158 -1.38 4.54 -1.86
CA PRO A 158 -1.48 4.23 -3.28
C PRO A 158 -1.38 5.50 -4.12
N PRO A 159 -0.78 5.44 -5.32
CA PRO A 159 -0.80 6.57 -6.24
C PRO A 159 -2.25 6.91 -6.63
N GLU A 160 -2.56 8.20 -6.69
CA GLU A 160 -3.85 8.64 -7.20
C GLU A 160 -4.03 8.22 -8.66
N ARG A 161 -5.17 7.61 -8.97
CA ARG A 161 -5.50 7.27 -10.34
C ARG A 161 -5.74 8.56 -11.14
N PRO A 162 -5.19 8.71 -12.36
CA PRO A 162 -5.49 9.85 -13.22
C PRO A 162 -7.00 9.93 -13.45
N ARG A 163 -7.60 11.10 -13.16
CA ARG A 163 -9.05 11.29 -13.17
C ARG A 163 -9.63 11.65 -14.54
N GLU A 164 -8.77 11.77 -15.55
CA GLU A 164 -9.17 12.12 -16.92
C GLU A 164 -8.79 10.96 -17.85
N GLY A 165 -9.73 10.53 -18.69
CA GLY A 165 -9.48 9.57 -19.77
C GLY A 165 -9.87 8.11 -19.53
N MET A 166 -10.56 7.76 -18.44
CA MET A 166 -11.15 6.42 -18.30
C MET A 166 -12.50 6.36 -19.01
N ASN A 167 -12.50 6.00 -20.29
CA ASN A 167 -13.73 5.67 -20.99
C ASN A 167 -14.22 4.29 -20.53
N VAL A 168 -15.52 4.15 -20.26
CA VAL A 168 -16.17 2.87 -19.91
C VAL A 168 -15.93 1.81 -21.00
N PHE A 169 -15.68 2.27 -22.22
CA PHE A 169 -15.33 1.47 -23.38
C PHE A 169 -14.23 2.18 -24.18
N GLU A 170 -13.13 1.49 -24.47
CA GLU A 170 -12.02 2.02 -25.26
C GLU A 170 -11.43 0.95 -26.19
N PHE A 171 -11.00 1.37 -27.39
CA PHE A 171 -10.17 0.57 -28.28
C PHE A 171 -8.70 0.86 -28.01
N MET A 172 -7.82 -0.13 -28.15
CA MET A 172 -6.36 0.01 -28.00
C MET A 172 -5.89 0.43 -26.59
N GLY A 173 -6.69 0.18 -25.56
CA GLY A 173 -6.37 0.47 -24.15
C GLY A 173 -5.30 -0.43 -23.52
N SER A 174 -4.83 -1.47 -24.22
CA SER A 174 -3.83 -2.40 -23.68
C SER A 174 -2.50 -1.71 -23.41
N GLY A 175 -1.84 -2.04 -22.30
CA GLY A 175 -0.56 -1.44 -21.91
C GLY A 175 0.61 -1.72 -22.86
N SER A 176 0.48 -2.73 -23.72
CA SER A 176 1.46 -3.09 -24.76
C SER A 176 0.73 -3.44 -26.05
N SER A 177 1.15 -2.85 -27.18
CA SER A 177 0.67 -3.17 -28.53
C SER A 177 1.63 -2.61 -29.59
N SER A 178 1.83 -3.38 -30.67
CA SER A 178 2.63 -2.98 -31.84
C SER A 178 1.93 -1.98 -32.75
N GLU A 179 0.61 -1.84 -32.63
CA GLU A 179 -0.22 -0.97 -33.47
C GLU A 179 -0.31 0.47 -32.93
N ARG A 180 0.51 0.82 -31.93
CA ARG A 180 0.53 2.16 -31.35
C ARG A 180 1.27 3.15 -32.27
N PRO A 181 0.84 4.42 -32.36
CA PRO A 181 1.49 5.44 -33.20
C PRO A 181 2.92 5.77 -32.75
N THR A 182 3.90 5.01 -33.22
CA THR A 182 5.28 5.04 -32.71
C THR A 182 5.94 6.41 -32.89
N GLN A 183 5.74 7.07 -34.04
CA GLN A 183 6.34 8.38 -34.33
C GLN A 183 5.87 9.47 -33.35
N HIS A 184 4.57 9.48 -32.99
CA HIS A 184 4.03 10.44 -32.04
C HIS A 184 4.56 10.20 -30.62
N ILE A 185 4.66 8.93 -30.20
CA ILE A 185 5.23 8.56 -28.90
C ILE A 185 6.71 8.97 -28.85
N ALA A 186 7.48 8.68 -29.90
CA ALA A 186 8.90 9.04 -29.99
C ALA A 186 9.11 10.56 -29.88
N LYS A 187 8.29 11.37 -30.56
CA LYS A 187 8.33 12.83 -30.46
C LYS A 187 8.07 13.31 -29.03
N LYS A 188 7.03 12.76 -28.38
CA LYS A 188 6.69 13.11 -26.99
C LYS A 188 7.81 12.76 -26.01
N VAL A 189 8.42 11.57 -26.16
CA VAL A 189 9.58 11.15 -25.36
C VAL A 189 10.77 12.10 -25.58
N ALA A 190 11.04 12.52 -26.82
CA ALA A 190 12.11 13.47 -27.10
C ALA A 190 11.87 14.85 -26.43
N GLU A 191 10.61 15.33 -26.44
CA GLU A 191 10.22 16.56 -25.74
C GLU A 191 10.35 16.42 -24.21
N ASP A 192 9.93 15.29 -23.63
CA ASP A 192 10.07 15.02 -22.20
C ASP A 192 11.56 14.94 -21.78
N ILE A 193 12.43 14.32 -22.58
CA ILE A 193 13.88 14.30 -22.36
C ILE A 193 14.45 15.73 -22.37
N ARG A 194 14.02 16.57 -23.32
CA ARG A 194 14.47 17.96 -23.41
C ARG A 194 14.02 18.80 -22.21
N ARG A 195 12.82 18.58 -21.68
CA ARG A 195 12.27 19.32 -20.53
C ARG A 195 12.90 18.91 -19.19
N THR A 196 13.42 17.69 -19.10
CA THR A 196 13.97 17.14 -17.85
C THR A 196 15.48 17.35 -17.72
N LYS A 197 16.15 17.75 -18.82
CA LYS A 197 17.51 18.29 -18.80
C LYS A 197 17.52 19.74 -18.34
#